data_AF-A0AAW0RXQ5-F1
#
_entry.id   AF-A0AAW0RXQ5-F1
#
_cell.length_a   1.000
_cell.length_b   1.000
_cell.length_c   1.000
_cell.angle_alpha   90.00
_cell.angle_beta   90.00
_cell.angle_gamma   90.00
#
_symmetry.space_group_name_H-M   'P 1'
#
loop_
_entity.id
_entity.type
_entity.pdbx_description
1 polymer ?
#
loop_
_entity_poly.entity_id
_entity_poly.type
_entity_poly.pdbx_seq_one_letter_code
_entity_poly.pdbx_strand_id
1 'polypeptide(L)'
;MPTVAVIGTCDTKFDELQFLRNRIQENGDVKTILIDVGWRATENSDITMSQPTLIHEYGHGRDVSSLSRGQFIEYISTCAAQAVRNLYESHSIDGIVSAGGSGGTSLVSSIMRDVLPIGFPKLIVSTIASGNTEPIIGETDIALMYSVVDVAGLNHVLKVILSNAGAAIGAAAVSWSKRRLAAPNEDSELSGKKRVGITMFGVTTPGVDAIRSHLESNYPVETYIFHATGRGGKAMERLCREGLLDAVIDLTTTEIADYIAGGVMPATEDRLEAAVEKGIPNIVSLGATDMINFGARDAVPDSFKERTIVEHNSLVTLVRTLPEECAEIGQFIADKLRRTKFPEKTQVWIPKGGVSMLAVQGQPFADAEADAALFNAVREGLKDTDIEIIEDERHINDADLAKEVAVSLARKLGLE
;
A
#
# COMPACT_ATOMS: atom_id res chain seq x y z
N MET A 1 15.12 25.84 -6.92
CA MET A 1 13.97 26.38 -6.18
C MET A 1 12.93 25.28 -6.09
N PRO A 2 12.36 25.03 -4.91
CA PRO A 2 11.29 24.04 -4.75
C PRO A 2 10.11 24.35 -5.68
N THR A 3 9.50 23.31 -6.26
CA THR A 3 8.39 23.49 -7.21
C THR A 3 7.20 22.60 -6.82
N VAL A 4 5.99 23.16 -6.81
CA VAL A 4 4.75 22.40 -6.52
C VAL A 4 3.89 22.29 -7.78
N ALA A 5 3.53 21.07 -8.17
CA ALA A 5 2.49 20.86 -9.18
C ALA A 5 1.11 21.13 -8.58
N VAL A 6 0.35 22.04 -9.18
CA VAL A 6 -1.08 22.25 -8.89
C VAL A 6 -1.85 21.56 -10.02
N ILE A 7 -2.59 20.50 -9.72
CA ILE A 7 -3.32 19.73 -10.73
C ILE A 7 -4.82 19.78 -10.47
N GLY A 8 -5.63 20.00 -11.50
CA GLY A 8 -7.08 20.02 -11.34
C GLY A 8 -7.85 20.35 -12.62
N THR A 9 -9.18 20.40 -12.50
CA THR A 9 -10.09 20.63 -13.63
C THR A 9 -10.30 22.14 -13.83
N CYS A 10 -9.46 22.78 -14.65
CA CYS A 10 -9.51 24.24 -14.81
C CYS A 10 -10.80 24.72 -15.52
N ASP A 11 -11.49 23.86 -16.26
CA ASP A 11 -12.80 24.20 -16.86
C ASP A 11 -13.90 24.50 -15.83
N THR A 12 -13.76 23.99 -14.60
CA THR A 12 -14.75 24.21 -13.54
C THR A 12 -14.20 24.91 -12.30
N LYS A 13 -12.88 24.88 -12.10
CA LYS A 13 -12.22 25.32 -10.85
C LYS A 13 -10.98 26.18 -11.07
N PHE A 14 -10.90 26.88 -12.21
CA PHE A 14 -9.71 27.69 -12.51
C PHE A 14 -9.42 28.72 -11.42
N ASP A 15 -10.42 29.48 -10.96
CA ASP A 15 -10.22 30.55 -9.98
C ASP A 15 -9.71 30.01 -8.63
N GLU A 16 -10.21 28.86 -8.19
CA GLU A 16 -9.79 28.21 -6.95
C GLU A 16 -8.38 27.63 -7.05
N LEU A 17 -8.05 26.98 -8.17
CA LEU A 17 -6.72 26.43 -8.42
C LEU A 17 -5.68 27.54 -8.60
N GLN A 18 -6.06 28.64 -9.28
CA GLN A 18 -5.23 29.83 -9.43
C GLN A 18 -5.01 30.51 -8.07
N PHE A 19 -6.05 30.64 -7.24
CA PHE A 19 -5.90 31.18 -5.89
C PHE A 19 -4.96 30.31 -5.04
N LEU A 20 -5.13 28.99 -5.05
CA LEU A 20 -4.26 28.05 -4.36
C LEU A 20 -2.80 28.16 -4.84
N ARG A 21 -2.59 28.18 -6.16
CA ARG A 21 -1.30 28.41 -6.80
C ARG A 21 -0.63 29.68 -6.28
N ASN A 22 -1.35 30.80 -6.26
CA ASN A 22 -0.81 32.07 -5.83
C ASN A 22 -0.43 32.03 -4.34
N ARG A 23 -1.23 31.39 -3.49
CA ARG A 23 -0.90 31.19 -2.07
C ARG A 23 0.35 30.33 -1.85
N ILE A 24 0.61 29.36 -2.71
CA ILE A 24 1.87 28.59 -2.64
C ILE A 24 3.06 29.49 -2.96
N GLN A 25 2.96 30.32 -4.01
CA GLN A 25 4.03 31.23 -4.43
C GLN A 25 4.34 32.32 -3.40
N GLU A 26 3.37 32.70 -2.56
CA GLU A 26 3.58 33.62 -1.44
C GLU A 26 4.46 33.02 -0.32
N ASN A 27 4.57 31.69 -0.24
CA ASN A 27 5.38 30.99 0.78
C ASN A 27 6.84 30.84 0.35
N GLY A 28 7.50 31.96 0.00
CA GLY A 28 8.95 32.11 -0.17
C GLY A 28 9.64 31.12 -1.12
N ASP A 29 10.12 31.60 -2.27
CA ASP A 29 10.96 30.85 -3.23
C ASP A 29 10.38 29.52 -3.75
N VAL A 30 9.05 29.31 -3.68
CA VAL A 30 8.36 28.15 -4.25
C VAL A 30 7.76 28.49 -5.61
N LYS A 31 8.16 27.74 -6.64
CA LYS A 31 7.54 27.82 -7.97
C LYS A 31 6.32 26.90 -8.06
N THR A 32 5.47 27.13 -9.05
CA THR A 32 4.32 26.28 -9.31
C THR A 32 4.21 25.91 -10.78
N ILE A 33 3.67 24.72 -11.05
CA ILE A 33 3.29 24.23 -12.38
C ILE A 33 1.80 23.93 -12.31
N LEU A 34 0.96 24.68 -13.03
CA LEU A 34 -0.48 24.43 -13.08
C LEU A 34 -0.81 23.48 -14.24
N ILE A 35 -1.37 22.32 -13.91
CA ILE A 35 -1.70 21.23 -14.83
C ILE A 35 -3.22 21.13 -14.95
N ASP A 36 -3.74 21.39 -16.15
CA ASP A 36 -5.18 21.34 -16.45
C ASP A 36 -5.61 19.94 -16.94
N VAL A 37 -6.45 19.29 -16.15
CA VAL A 37 -7.11 18.01 -16.48
C VAL A 37 -8.62 18.15 -16.65
N GLY A 38 -9.09 19.38 -16.96
CA GLY A 38 -10.49 19.69 -17.26
C GLY A 38 -11.01 18.91 -18.46
N TRP A 39 -12.33 18.72 -18.53
CA TRP A 39 -12.98 18.11 -19.70
C TRP A 39 -12.99 19.08 -20.88
N ARG A 40 -13.17 20.37 -20.61
CA ARG A 40 -12.98 21.45 -21.61
C ARG A 40 -11.61 22.08 -21.41
N ALA A 41 -10.99 22.50 -22.51
CA ALA A 41 -9.76 23.27 -22.42
C ALA A 41 -10.05 24.66 -21.86
N THR A 42 -9.22 25.11 -20.92
CA THR A 42 -9.24 26.49 -20.41
C THR A 42 -8.01 27.24 -20.95
N GLU A 43 -8.25 28.39 -21.59
CA GLU A 43 -7.17 29.26 -22.07
C GLU A 43 -6.79 30.29 -20.99
N ASN A 44 -5.62 30.13 -20.39
CA ASN A 44 -5.06 31.11 -19.47
C ASN A 44 -3.53 30.98 -19.39
N SER A 45 -2.81 32.11 -19.32
CA SER A 45 -1.34 32.13 -19.23
C SER A 45 -0.77 31.54 -17.93
N ASP A 46 -1.58 31.44 -16.87
CA ASP A 46 -1.16 30.80 -15.62
C ASP A 46 -1.13 29.27 -15.72
N ILE A 47 -1.85 28.68 -16.69
CA ILE A 47 -1.85 27.23 -16.93
C ILE A 47 -0.54 26.87 -17.62
N THR A 48 0.33 26.15 -16.90
CA THR A 48 1.66 25.77 -17.39
C THR A 48 1.58 24.57 -18.34
N MET A 49 0.71 23.60 -18.03
CA MET A 49 0.44 22.44 -18.85
C MET A 49 -1.06 22.40 -19.14
N SER A 50 -1.45 22.87 -20.33
CA SER A 50 -2.84 22.88 -20.76
C SER A 50 -3.34 21.48 -21.12
N GLN A 51 -4.66 21.28 -21.12
CA GLN A 51 -5.26 20.03 -21.58
C GLN A 51 -4.79 19.65 -23.01
N PRO A 52 -4.81 20.55 -24.03
CA PRO A 52 -4.25 20.24 -25.35
C PRO A 52 -2.77 19.85 -25.32
N THR A 53 -1.96 20.52 -24.48
CA THR A 53 -0.53 20.19 -24.31
C THR A 53 -0.35 18.77 -23.76
N LEU A 54 -1.12 18.39 -22.74
CA LEU A 54 -1.08 17.03 -22.18
C LEU A 54 -1.45 15.98 -23.23
N ILE A 55 -2.52 16.20 -23.99
CA ILE A 55 -2.96 15.27 -25.03
C ILE A 55 -1.92 15.15 -26.14
N HIS A 56 -1.30 16.26 -26.55
CA HIS A 56 -0.28 16.24 -27.58
C HIS A 56 1.00 15.52 -27.13
N GLU A 57 1.56 15.91 -25.98
CA GLU A 57 2.85 15.40 -25.50
C GLU A 57 2.79 13.98 -24.93
N TYR A 58 1.70 13.65 -24.22
CA TYR A 58 1.58 12.39 -23.47
C TYR A 58 0.50 11.45 -24.02
N GLY A 59 -0.41 11.98 -24.85
CA GLY A 59 -1.47 11.23 -25.51
C GLY A 59 -1.24 11.01 -27.02
N HIS A 60 -0.06 11.38 -27.53
CA HIS A 60 0.30 11.28 -28.95
C HIS A 60 -0.70 11.99 -29.89
N GLY A 61 -1.37 13.04 -29.42
CA GLY A 61 -2.28 13.86 -30.23
C GLY A 61 -3.56 13.13 -30.67
N ARG A 62 -4.00 12.08 -29.96
CA ARG A 62 -5.26 11.38 -30.24
C ARG A 62 -6.43 12.37 -30.29
N ASP A 63 -7.33 12.18 -31.26
CA ASP A 63 -8.61 12.88 -31.27
C ASP A 63 -9.51 12.38 -30.12
N VAL A 64 -9.92 13.31 -29.28
CA VAL A 64 -10.74 13.09 -28.08
C VAL A 64 -12.18 13.55 -28.26
N SER A 65 -12.54 14.12 -29.42
CA SER A 65 -13.85 14.73 -29.68
C SER A 65 -15.02 13.73 -29.61
N SER A 66 -14.76 12.46 -29.91
CA SER A 66 -15.75 11.39 -29.89
C SER A 66 -15.87 10.66 -28.54
N LEU A 67 -15.02 10.99 -27.57
CA LEU A 67 -15.05 10.34 -26.27
C LEU A 67 -16.27 10.80 -25.46
N SER A 68 -16.81 9.92 -24.62
CA SER A 68 -17.74 10.32 -23.55
C SER A 68 -16.98 10.97 -22.39
N ARG A 69 -17.69 11.68 -21.50
CA ARG A 69 -17.10 12.30 -20.30
C ARG A 69 -16.21 11.35 -19.49
N GLY A 70 -16.69 10.14 -19.25
CA GLY A 70 -15.93 9.13 -18.51
C GLY A 70 -14.66 8.70 -19.24
N GLN A 71 -14.77 8.35 -20.53
CA GLN A 71 -13.63 7.90 -21.34
C GLN A 71 -12.52 8.94 -21.47
N PHE A 72 -12.88 10.21 -21.57
CA PHE A 72 -11.87 11.27 -21.56
C PHE A 72 -11.24 11.45 -20.20
N ILE A 73 -12.00 11.40 -19.10
CA ILE A 73 -11.43 11.53 -17.75
C ILE A 73 -10.40 10.44 -17.52
N GLU A 74 -10.69 9.21 -17.93
CA GLU A 74 -9.74 8.10 -17.90
C GLU A 74 -8.51 8.40 -18.77
N TYR A 75 -8.73 8.81 -20.02
CA TYR A 75 -7.66 9.11 -20.97
C TYR A 75 -6.74 10.27 -20.54
N ILE A 76 -7.31 11.41 -20.13
CA ILE A 76 -6.56 12.56 -19.65
C ILE A 76 -5.85 12.25 -18.34
N SER A 77 -6.42 11.39 -17.49
CA SER A 77 -5.77 10.92 -16.28
C SER A 77 -4.51 10.11 -16.61
N THR A 78 -4.53 9.25 -17.63
CA THR A 78 -3.33 8.56 -18.12
C THR A 78 -2.27 9.55 -18.63
N CYS A 79 -2.67 10.55 -19.43
CA CYS A 79 -1.76 11.56 -19.94
C CYS A 79 -1.12 12.38 -18.81
N ALA A 80 -1.94 12.81 -17.85
CA ALA A 80 -1.50 13.57 -16.68
C ALA A 80 -0.61 12.74 -15.75
N ALA A 81 -0.88 11.43 -15.60
CA ALA A 81 -0.01 10.53 -14.84
C ALA A 81 1.40 10.45 -15.45
N GLN A 82 1.51 10.34 -16.77
CA GLN A 82 2.82 10.33 -17.43
C GLN A 82 3.52 11.71 -17.33
N ALA A 83 2.76 12.81 -17.40
CA ALA A 83 3.32 14.15 -17.18
C ALA A 83 3.87 14.32 -15.76
N VAL A 84 3.10 13.92 -14.74
CA VAL A 84 3.54 13.97 -13.34
C VAL A 84 4.74 13.06 -13.12
N ARG A 85 4.79 11.89 -13.77
CA ARG A 85 5.93 10.96 -13.71
C ARG A 85 7.19 11.62 -14.25
N ASN A 86 7.11 12.19 -15.44
CA ASN A 86 8.24 12.90 -16.05
C ASN A 86 8.70 14.07 -15.17
N LEU A 87 7.77 14.84 -14.59
CA LEU A 87 8.11 15.94 -13.68
C LEU A 87 8.81 15.44 -12.40
N TYR A 88 8.37 14.32 -11.84
CA TYR A 88 8.98 13.73 -10.64
C TYR A 88 10.37 13.15 -10.93
N GLU A 89 10.50 12.32 -11.97
CA GLU A 89 11.75 11.65 -12.36
C GLU A 89 12.83 12.65 -12.80
N SER A 90 12.44 13.74 -13.46
CA SER A 90 13.34 14.85 -13.82
C SER A 90 13.64 15.81 -12.66
N HIS A 91 13.11 15.54 -11.46
CA HIS A 91 13.22 16.39 -10.28
C HIS A 91 12.72 17.83 -10.50
N SER A 92 11.73 18.00 -11.37
CA SER A 92 11.10 19.28 -11.69
C SER A 92 9.98 19.66 -10.71
N ILE A 93 9.56 18.74 -9.84
CA ILE A 93 8.61 18.99 -8.75
C ILE A 93 9.11 18.40 -7.42
N ASP A 94 8.73 19.05 -6.33
CA ASP A 94 9.05 18.70 -4.95
C ASP A 94 7.78 18.55 -4.09
N GLY A 95 6.59 18.75 -4.68
CA GLY A 95 5.29 18.48 -4.08
C GLY A 95 4.17 18.55 -5.11
N ILE A 96 3.01 18.00 -4.77
CA ILE A 96 1.79 18.07 -5.61
C ILE A 96 0.57 18.40 -4.77
N VAL A 97 -0.32 19.24 -5.31
CA VAL A 97 -1.56 19.63 -4.65
C VAL A 97 -2.74 19.74 -5.61
N SER A 98 -3.94 19.51 -5.09
CA SER A 98 -5.19 19.76 -5.81
C SER A 98 -6.29 20.28 -4.88
N ALA A 99 -7.34 20.85 -5.48
CA ALA A 99 -8.58 21.21 -4.80
C ALA A 99 -9.79 20.80 -5.67
N GLY A 100 -10.77 20.11 -5.08
CA GLY A 100 -11.97 19.76 -5.82
C GLY A 100 -13.00 18.92 -5.07
N GLY A 101 -14.12 18.66 -5.75
CA GLY A 101 -15.14 17.74 -5.28
C GLY A 101 -14.77 16.27 -5.49
N SER A 102 -15.74 15.37 -5.32
CA SER A 102 -15.53 13.91 -5.43
C SER A 102 -14.82 13.49 -6.73
N GLY A 103 -15.32 13.89 -7.90
CA GLY A 103 -14.73 13.49 -9.18
C GLY A 103 -13.29 14.00 -9.39
N GLY A 104 -13.00 15.25 -8.98
CA GLY A 104 -11.64 15.80 -9.06
C GLY A 104 -10.68 15.13 -8.07
N THR A 105 -11.16 14.83 -6.86
CA THR A 105 -10.38 14.11 -5.84
C THR A 105 -10.08 12.68 -6.30
N SER A 106 -11.06 11.97 -6.86
CA SER A 106 -10.85 10.61 -7.39
C SER A 106 -9.82 10.59 -8.52
N LEU A 107 -9.93 11.50 -9.49
CA LEU A 107 -8.99 11.61 -10.62
C LEU A 107 -7.57 11.86 -10.13
N VAL A 108 -7.36 12.92 -9.34
CA VAL A 108 -6.02 13.32 -8.92
C VAL A 108 -5.41 12.33 -7.93
N SER A 109 -6.20 11.77 -7.03
CA SER A 109 -5.68 10.81 -6.07
C SER A 109 -5.15 9.54 -6.74
N SER A 110 -5.78 9.04 -7.81
CA SER A 110 -5.22 7.93 -8.60
C SER A 110 -3.83 8.29 -9.13
N ILE A 111 -3.71 9.44 -9.81
CA ILE A 111 -2.42 9.92 -10.32
C ILE A 111 -1.37 9.99 -9.21
N MET A 112 -1.73 10.56 -8.06
CA MET A 112 -0.81 10.68 -6.93
C MET A 112 -0.35 9.31 -6.41
N ARG A 113 -1.25 8.32 -6.30
CA ARG A 113 -0.91 6.96 -5.82
C ARG A 113 -0.06 6.18 -6.84
N ASP A 114 -0.40 6.30 -8.10
CA ASP A 114 0.20 5.48 -9.17
C ASP A 114 1.59 5.96 -9.57
N VAL A 115 1.88 7.25 -9.33
CA VAL A 115 3.09 7.90 -9.87
C VAL A 115 4.10 8.28 -8.79
N LEU A 116 3.65 8.74 -7.64
CA LEU A 116 4.53 9.38 -6.66
C LEU A 116 4.82 8.42 -5.49
N PRO A 117 6.06 8.37 -5.01
CA PRO A 117 6.44 7.44 -3.95
C PRO A 117 5.92 7.88 -2.58
N ILE A 118 6.01 6.96 -1.62
CA ILE A 118 5.80 7.28 -0.21
C ILE A 118 6.83 8.32 0.25
N GLY A 119 6.38 9.30 1.03
CA GLY A 119 7.19 10.40 1.56
C GLY A 119 7.24 11.65 0.67
N PHE A 120 6.88 11.54 -0.62
CA PHE A 120 6.76 12.72 -1.48
C PHE A 120 5.57 13.59 -1.05
N PRO A 121 5.68 14.92 -0.91
CA PRO A 121 4.56 15.75 -0.45
C PRO A 121 3.34 15.70 -1.39
N LYS A 122 2.22 15.16 -0.90
CA LYS A 122 0.94 15.01 -1.64
C LYS A 122 -0.21 15.55 -0.79
N LEU A 123 -0.95 16.55 -1.30
CA LEU A 123 -2.10 17.15 -0.58
C LEU A 123 -3.32 17.33 -1.49
N ILE A 124 -4.51 16.98 -1.01
CA ILE A 124 -5.78 17.29 -1.70
C ILE A 124 -6.72 18.03 -0.76
N VAL A 125 -7.18 19.21 -1.18
CA VAL A 125 -8.32 19.90 -0.55
C VAL A 125 -9.60 19.32 -1.14
N SER A 126 -10.33 18.54 -0.35
CA SER A 126 -11.44 17.73 -0.83
C SER A 126 -12.75 17.97 -0.09
N THR A 127 -13.86 18.02 -0.83
CA THR A 127 -15.22 18.04 -0.26
C THR A 127 -15.63 16.69 0.35
N ILE A 128 -14.86 15.63 0.13
CA ILE A 128 -15.15 14.28 0.64
C ILE A 128 -14.08 13.79 1.62
N ALA A 129 -13.21 14.69 2.12
CA ALA A 129 -12.20 14.34 3.12
C ALA A 129 -12.82 13.88 4.46
N SER A 130 -14.01 14.36 4.80
CA SER A 130 -14.76 13.94 6.00
C SER A 130 -15.74 12.80 5.65
N GLY A 131 -15.21 11.64 5.27
CA GLY A 131 -16.00 10.48 4.85
C GLY A 131 -15.12 9.22 4.70
N ASN A 132 -15.55 8.26 3.88
CA ASN A 132 -14.68 7.12 3.52
C ASN A 132 -13.59 7.59 2.54
N THR A 133 -12.35 7.66 3.02
CA THR A 133 -11.19 8.13 2.27
C THR A 133 -10.27 7.01 1.80
N GLU A 134 -10.59 5.74 2.08
CA GLU A 134 -9.80 4.57 1.67
C GLU A 134 -9.52 4.56 0.15
N PRO A 135 -10.50 4.78 -0.75
CA PRO A 135 -10.23 4.82 -2.20
C PRO A 135 -9.39 6.01 -2.66
N ILE A 136 -9.17 7.00 -1.80
CA ILE A 136 -8.43 8.23 -2.08
C ILE A 136 -6.99 8.07 -1.60
N ILE A 137 -6.78 7.58 -0.38
CA ILE A 137 -5.45 7.45 0.22
C ILE A 137 -4.79 6.13 -0.20
N GLY A 138 -5.54 5.03 -0.24
CA GLY A 138 -5.00 3.69 -0.43
C GLY A 138 -3.93 3.36 0.61
N GLU A 139 -2.85 2.76 0.15
CA GLU A 139 -1.64 2.41 0.91
C GLU A 139 -0.56 3.51 0.87
N THR A 140 -0.93 4.74 0.54
CA THR A 140 -0.01 5.88 0.42
C THR A 140 -0.16 6.89 1.56
N ASP A 141 0.61 7.96 1.50
CA ASP A 141 0.67 9.08 2.45
C ASP A 141 0.04 10.37 1.89
N ILE A 142 -1.01 10.25 1.05
CA ILE A 142 -1.78 11.42 0.58
C ILE A 142 -2.46 12.10 1.77
N ALA A 143 -2.15 13.38 1.99
CA ALA A 143 -2.84 14.20 2.96
C ALA A 143 -4.15 14.74 2.40
N LEU A 144 -5.22 14.68 3.20
CA LEU A 144 -6.52 15.26 2.87
C LEU A 144 -6.85 16.43 3.79
N MET A 145 -7.21 17.56 3.19
CA MET A 145 -7.74 18.72 3.91
C MET A 145 -9.21 18.88 3.54
N TYR A 146 -10.10 18.85 4.53
CA TYR A 146 -11.52 19.05 4.27
C TYR A 146 -11.80 20.49 3.83
N SER A 147 -12.48 20.65 2.70
CA SER A 147 -12.80 21.97 2.14
C SER A 147 -13.85 22.74 2.94
N VAL A 148 -14.55 22.07 3.87
CA VAL A 148 -15.66 22.57 4.73
C VAL A 148 -16.91 22.96 3.94
N VAL A 149 -16.74 23.75 2.89
CA VAL A 149 -17.75 24.14 1.90
C VAL A 149 -17.38 23.53 0.55
N ASP A 150 -18.32 23.52 -0.39
CA ASP A 150 -18.04 23.06 -1.76
C ASP A 150 -16.91 23.90 -2.40
N VAL A 151 -16.12 23.26 -3.27
CA VAL A 151 -15.09 23.94 -4.08
C VAL A 151 -15.77 24.48 -5.34
N ALA A 152 -16.54 25.55 -5.13
CA ALA A 152 -17.35 26.23 -6.13
C ALA A 152 -17.41 27.74 -5.82
N GLY A 153 -16.56 28.51 -6.48
CA GLY A 153 -16.32 29.92 -6.26
C GLY A 153 -15.49 30.21 -4.99
N LEU A 154 -14.88 31.40 -4.96
CA LEU A 154 -14.01 31.84 -3.86
C LEU A 154 -14.77 32.63 -2.77
N ASN A 155 -15.34 31.93 -1.80
CA ASN A 155 -15.87 32.55 -0.58
C ASN A 155 -14.80 32.71 0.52
N HIS A 156 -15.11 33.44 1.59
CA HIS A 156 -14.16 33.73 2.68
C HIS A 156 -13.62 32.46 3.34
N VAL A 157 -14.49 31.48 3.62
CA VAL A 157 -14.11 30.21 4.27
C VAL A 157 -13.16 29.42 3.37
N LEU A 158 -13.53 29.24 2.10
CA LEU A 158 -12.71 28.50 1.15
C LEU A 158 -11.35 29.17 0.93
N LYS A 159 -11.29 30.51 0.85
CA LYS A 159 -10.02 31.24 0.74
C LYS A 159 -9.07 30.97 1.91
N VAL A 160 -9.59 30.91 3.14
CA VAL A 160 -8.77 30.57 4.32
C VAL A 160 -8.23 29.14 4.20
N ILE A 161 -9.08 28.18 3.84
CA ILE A 161 -8.70 26.77 3.73
C ILE A 161 -7.66 26.56 2.61
N LEU A 162 -7.88 27.13 1.43
CA LEU A 162 -6.90 27.08 0.34
C LEU A 162 -5.58 27.79 0.69
N SER A 163 -5.62 28.85 1.50
CA SER A 163 -4.39 29.50 1.98
C SER A 163 -3.61 28.59 2.93
N ASN A 164 -4.29 27.91 3.86
CA ASN A 164 -3.65 26.92 4.74
C ASN A 164 -3.07 25.74 3.94
N ALA A 165 -3.80 25.25 2.94
CA ALA A 165 -3.34 24.19 2.06
C ALA A 165 -2.08 24.61 1.28
N GLY A 166 -2.09 25.82 0.72
CA GLY A 166 -0.95 26.38 -0.02
C GLY A 166 0.31 26.52 0.85
N ALA A 167 0.15 27.00 2.09
CA ALA A 167 1.26 27.08 3.05
C ALA A 167 1.79 25.69 3.45
N ALA A 168 0.89 24.74 3.73
CA ALA A 168 1.27 23.39 4.12
C ALA A 168 2.08 22.67 3.02
N ILE A 169 1.58 22.67 1.77
CA ILE A 169 2.31 22.01 0.67
C ILE A 169 3.58 22.76 0.29
N GLY A 170 3.58 24.10 0.34
CA GLY A 170 4.77 24.91 0.08
C GLY A 170 5.90 24.58 1.06
N ALA A 171 5.60 24.56 2.36
CA ALA A 171 6.56 24.21 3.39
C ALA A 171 7.06 22.75 3.25
N ALA A 172 6.16 21.81 2.96
CA ALA A 172 6.52 20.41 2.74
C ALA A 172 7.45 20.25 1.53
N ALA A 173 7.19 20.95 0.42
CA ALA A 173 8.03 20.94 -0.77
C ALA A 173 9.42 21.54 -0.52
N VAL A 174 9.51 22.66 0.21
CA VAL A 174 10.80 23.24 0.64
C VAL A 174 11.59 22.24 1.48
N SER A 175 10.93 21.59 2.44
CA SER A 175 11.54 20.61 3.34
C SER A 175 12.03 19.37 2.57
N TRP A 176 11.21 18.83 1.66
CA TRP A 176 11.57 17.73 0.76
C TRP A 176 12.77 18.06 -0.10
N SER A 177 12.75 19.21 -0.79
CA SER A 177 13.84 19.67 -1.65
C SER A 177 15.16 19.78 -0.88
N LYS A 178 15.13 20.30 0.35
CA LYS A 178 16.30 20.37 1.24
C LYS A 178 16.85 18.98 1.61
N ARG A 179 16.00 18.04 2.05
CA ARG A 179 16.43 16.67 2.37
C ARG A 179 17.03 15.98 1.17
N ARG A 180 16.40 16.09 0.00
CA ARG A 180 16.91 15.52 -1.26
C ARG A 180 18.28 16.05 -1.64
N LEU A 181 18.55 17.35 -1.42
CA LEU A 181 19.86 17.95 -1.67
C LEU A 181 20.91 17.61 -0.60
N ALA A 182 20.48 17.36 0.64
CA ALA A 182 21.35 16.96 1.76
C ALA A 182 21.64 15.45 1.82
N ALA A 183 20.86 14.65 1.10
CA ALA A 183 20.94 13.19 1.04
C ALA A 183 22.32 12.57 0.70
N PRO A 184 23.32 13.24 0.09
CA PRO A 184 24.63 12.60 -0.11
C PRO A 184 25.35 12.20 1.19
N ASN A 185 24.98 12.76 2.36
CA ASN A 185 25.71 12.57 3.62
C ASN A 185 24.87 12.03 4.80
N GLU A 186 23.53 12.00 4.74
CA GLU A 186 22.68 11.48 5.84
C GLU A 186 22.47 9.97 5.78
N ASP A 187 22.88 9.34 4.68
CA ASP A 187 22.91 7.88 4.56
C ASP A 187 23.87 7.24 5.58
N SER A 188 24.77 7.93 6.28
CA SER A 188 25.79 7.25 7.10
C SER A 188 25.27 6.48 8.34
N GLU A 189 24.09 6.79 8.89
CA GLU A 189 23.51 6.01 10.01
C GLU A 189 22.46 4.97 9.56
N LEU A 190 21.76 5.19 8.44
CA LEU A 190 20.78 4.25 7.87
C LEU A 190 21.36 3.34 6.76
N SER A 191 22.47 3.72 6.10
CA SER A 191 23.07 2.98 4.97
C SER A 191 23.66 1.62 5.32
N GLY A 192 23.77 1.29 6.60
CA GLY A 192 24.26 -0.02 7.04
C GLY A 192 23.17 -1.06 7.26
N LYS A 193 21.91 -0.64 7.53
CA LYS A 193 20.87 -1.58 7.95
C LYS A 193 20.06 -2.12 6.78
N LYS A 194 19.78 -3.42 6.81
CA LYS A 194 18.80 -4.05 5.93
C LYS A 194 17.39 -3.79 6.47
N ARG A 195 16.49 -3.34 5.60
CA ARG A 195 15.10 -3.01 5.93
C ARG A 195 14.24 -4.24 5.67
N VAL A 196 13.63 -4.79 6.73
CA VAL A 196 12.89 -6.06 6.66
C VAL A 196 11.43 -5.83 7.02
N GLY A 197 10.53 -6.13 6.07
CA GLY A 197 9.09 -6.11 6.34
C GLY A 197 8.63 -7.42 6.98
N ILE A 198 7.77 -7.33 8.02
CA ILE A 198 7.21 -8.51 8.69
C ILE A 198 5.70 -8.32 8.88
N THR A 199 4.90 -9.24 8.35
CA THR A 199 3.44 -9.25 8.57
C THR A 199 3.07 -9.87 9.91
N MET A 200 2.08 -9.31 10.58
CA MET A 200 1.67 -9.67 11.93
C MET A 200 0.16 -9.66 12.10
N PHE A 201 -0.35 -10.50 12.99
CA PHE A 201 -1.69 -10.42 13.55
C PHE A 201 -1.63 -10.70 15.06
N GLY A 202 -2.66 -10.33 15.82
CA GLY A 202 -2.64 -10.48 17.29
C GLY A 202 -2.34 -11.91 17.77
N VAL A 203 -2.75 -12.91 16.97
CA VAL A 203 -2.55 -14.35 17.21
C VAL A 203 -1.20 -14.89 16.71
N THR A 204 -0.37 -14.06 16.07
CA THR A 204 1.00 -14.37 15.63
C THR A 204 2.04 -13.42 16.22
N THR A 205 1.62 -12.46 17.07
CA THR A 205 2.50 -11.47 17.71
C THR A 205 3.73 -12.08 18.40
N PRO A 206 3.63 -13.16 19.21
CA PRO A 206 4.82 -13.72 19.85
C PRO A 206 5.89 -14.20 18.87
N GLY A 207 5.50 -14.87 17.77
CA GLY A 207 6.42 -15.29 16.72
C GLY A 207 7.06 -14.09 16.02
N VAL A 208 6.25 -13.07 15.67
CA VAL A 208 6.75 -11.82 15.06
C VAL A 208 7.71 -11.08 15.98
N ASP A 209 7.37 -10.92 17.25
CA ASP A 209 8.20 -10.22 18.23
C ASP A 209 9.52 -10.96 18.45
N ALA A 210 9.49 -12.29 18.51
CA ALA A 210 10.71 -13.10 18.61
C ALA A 210 11.61 -12.95 17.37
N ILE A 211 11.04 -12.99 16.15
CA ILE A 211 11.78 -12.72 14.90
C ILE A 211 12.39 -11.32 14.93
N ARG A 212 11.58 -10.28 15.22
CA ARG A 212 12.04 -8.89 15.28
C ARG A 212 13.19 -8.74 16.26
N SER A 213 12.97 -9.16 17.51
CA SER A 213 13.96 -9.02 18.57
C SER A 213 15.26 -9.75 18.22
N HIS A 214 15.16 -10.92 17.56
CA HIS A 214 16.34 -11.63 17.10
C HIS A 214 17.08 -10.86 15.99
N LEU A 215 16.38 -10.40 14.96
CA LEU A 215 16.98 -9.66 13.85
C LEU A 215 17.68 -8.37 14.32
N GLU A 216 16.99 -7.55 15.11
CA GLU A 216 17.50 -6.24 15.54
C GLU A 216 18.62 -6.34 16.58
N SER A 217 18.66 -7.42 17.36
CA SER A 217 19.71 -7.61 18.38
C SER A 217 20.98 -8.24 17.83
N ASN A 218 20.91 -8.97 16.71
CA ASN A 218 22.04 -9.78 16.21
C ASN A 218 22.59 -9.30 14.85
N TYR A 219 21.82 -8.52 14.09
CA TYR A 219 22.19 -8.11 12.74
C TYR A 219 21.94 -6.60 12.53
N PRO A 220 22.60 -5.96 11.54
CA PRO A 220 22.26 -4.60 11.14
C PRO A 220 20.95 -4.62 10.36
N VAL A 221 19.83 -4.81 11.06
CA VAL A 221 18.49 -4.88 10.50
C VAL A 221 17.60 -3.84 11.17
N GLU A 222 16.72 -3.23 10.38
CA GLU A 222 15.59 -2.44 10.84
C GLU A 222 14.31 -3.12 10.39
N THR A 223 13.38 -3.37 11.32
CA THR A 223 12.14 -4.08 11.00
C THR A 223 10.95 -3.14 10.87
N TYR A 224 10.05 -3.48 9.94
CA TYR A 224 8.82 -2.78 9.66
C TYR A 224 7.67 -3.76 9.86
N ILE A 225 6.86 -3.57 10.90
CA ILE A 225 5.77 -4.49 11.22
C ILE A 225 4.48 -4.03 10.55
N PHE A 226 3.85 -4.91 9.77
CA PHE A 226 2.62 -4.65 9.04
C PHE A 226 1.48 -5.48 9.62
N HIS A 227 0.43 -4.82 10.09
CA HIS A 227 -0.76 -5.51 10.58
C HIS A 227 -1.58 -6.06 9.41
N ALA A 228 -1.68 -7.39 9.31
CA ALA A 228 -2.28 -8.13 8.21
C ALA A 228 -3.82 -7.96 8.17
N THR A 229 -4.27 -6.81 7.68
CA THR A 229 -5.67 -6.33 7.69
C THR A 229 -6.22 -6.05 6.28
N GLY A 230 -5.56 -6.61 5.28
CA GLY A 230 -5.66 -6.31 3.85
C GLY A 230 -4.78 -5.12 3.46
N ARG A 231 -4.76 -4.10 4.31
CA ARG A 231 -4.05 -2.83 4.07
C ARG A 231 -2.58 -2.96 4.43
N GLY A 232 -2.26 -3.73 5.47
CA GLY A 232 -0.88 -3.98 5.89
C GLY A 232 -0.08 -4.70 4.81
N GLY A 233 -0.62 -5.78 4.22
CA GLY A 233 0.03 -6.47 3.10
C GLY A 233 0.26 -5.56 1.90
N LYS A 234 -0.75 -4.78 1.49
CA LYS A 234 -0.61 -3.80 0.40
C LYS A 234 0.48 -2.77 0.66
N ALA A 235 0.53 -2.21 1.87
CA ALA A 235 1.56 -1.25 2.25
C ALA A 235 2.96 -1.88 2.22
N MET A 236 3.12 -3.09 2.74
CA MET A 236 4.39 -3.84 2.67
C MET A 236 4.82 -4.06 1.22
N GLU A 237 3.92 -4.55 0.37
CA GLU A 237 4.21 -4.83 -1.03
C GLU A 237 4.51 -3.57 -1.84
N ARG A 238 3.86 -2.45 -1.54
CA ARG A 238 4.20 -1.16 -2.12
C ARG A 238 5.64 -0.78 -1.78
N LEU A 239 6.06 -0.92 -0.52
CA LEU A 239 7.43 -0.63 -0.10
C LEU A 239 8.45 -1.58 -0.76
N CYS A 240 8.10 -2.84 -1.01
CA CYS A 240 8.91 -3.72 -1.87
C CYS A 240 9.03 -3.17 -3.29
N ARG A 241 7.91 -2.75 -3.90
CA ARG A 241 7.90 -2.22 -5.27
C ARG A 241 8.72 -0.93 -5.42
N GLU A 242 8.73 -0.11 -4.38
CA GLU A 242 9.51 1.13 -4.29
C GLU A 242 10.98 0.93 -3.88
N GLY A 243 11.41 -0.29 -3.54
CA GLY A 243 12.78 -0.58 -3.12
C GLY A 243 13.12 -0.07 -1.71
N LEU A 244 12.09 0.16 -0.90
CA LEU A 244 12.19 0.61 0.49
C LEU A 244 12.34 -0.56 1.47
N LEU A 245 12.11 -1.80 1.02
CA LEU A 245 12.41 -3.03 1.76
C LEU A 245 13.45 -3.85 1.01
N ASP A 246 14.43 -4.37 1.76
CA ASP A 246 15.48 -5.25 1.26
C ASP A 246 15.09 -6.73 1.31
N ALA A 247 14.15 -7.09 2.19
CA ALA A 247 13.61 -8.44 2.34
C ALA A 247 12.25 -8.42 3.06
N VAL A 248 11.53 -9.54 3.00
CA VAL A 248 10.27 -9.74 3.71
C VAL A 248 10.21 -11.09 4.44
N ILE A 249 9.60 -11.08 5.62
CA ILE A 249 9.08 -12.25 6.32
C ILE A 249 7.56 -12.10 6.38
N ASP A 250 6.88 -12.69 5.41
CA ASP A 250 5.42 -12.75 5.36
C ASP A 250 4.91 -13.88 6.26
N LEU A 251 5.13 -13.71 7.58
CA LEU A 251 4.76 -14.72 8.59
C LEU A 251 3.25 -14.94 8.66
N THR A 252 2.46 -13.89 8.39
CA THR A 252 1.01 -13.85 8.64
C THR A 252 0.27 -13.51 7.35
N THR A 253 -0.20 -14.54 6.66
CA THR A 253 -0.85 -14.47 5.34
C THR A 253 -2.38 -14.53 5.41
N THR A 254 -2.96 -14.26 6.59
CA THR A 254 -4.42 -14.29 6.88
C THR A 254 -5.30 -13.49 5.92
N GLU A 255 -4.77 -12.42 5.32
CA GLU A 255 -5.50 -11.59 4.35
C GLU A 255 -6.01 -12.42 3.15
N ILE A 256 -5.33 -13.53 2.83
CA ILE A 256 -5.72 -14.47 1.76
C ILE A 256 -6.98 -15.25 2.16
N ALA A 257 -7.13 -15.62 3.43
CA ALA A 257 -8.34 -16.28 3.93
C ALA A 257 -9.57 -15.39 3.77
N ASP A 258 -9.43 -14.11 4.14
CA ASP A 258 -10.48 -13.10 3.94
C ASP A 258 -10.79 -12.88 2.45
N TYR A 259 -9.78 -12.88 1.57
CA TYR A 259 -9.97 -12.74 0.12
C TYR A 259 -10.79 -13.91 -0.46
N ILE A 260 -10.49 -15.15 -0.06
CA ILE A 260 -11.16 -16.36 -0.54
C ILE A 260 -12.57 -16.48 0.02
N ALA A 261 -12.73 -16.30 1.33
CA ALA A 261 -13.99 -16.56 2.02
C ALA A 261 -14.90 -15.32 2.15
N GLY A 262 -14.45 -14.13 1.74
CA GLY A 262 -15.24 -12.90 1.78
C GLY A 262 -15.28 -12.20 3.13
N GLY A 263 -14.15 -12.17 3.84
CA GLY A 263 -13.96 -11.41 5.08
C GLY A 263 -13.80 -9.89 4.87
N VAL A 264 -13.65 -9.15 5.96
CA VAL A 264 -13.61 -7.66 5.97
C VAL A 264 -12.19 -7.07 5.89
N MET A 265 -11.18 -7.93 5.97
CA MET A 265 -9.75 -7.62 5.88
C MET A 265 -9.07 -8.33 4.69
N PRO A 266 -9.66 -8.34 3.48
CA PRO A 266 -9.16 -9.15 2.38
C PRO A 266 -7.88 -8.57 1.77
N ALA A 267 -7.01 -9.48 1.34
CA ALA A 267 -5.98 -9.22 0.35
C ALA A 267 -6.59 -8.80 -0.99
N THR A 268 -5.74 -8.36 -1.92
CA THR A 268 -6.07 -8.27 -3.34
C THR A 268 -5.53 -9.47 -4.11
N GLU A 269 -6.01 -9.62 -5.34
CA GLU A 269 -5.59 -10.71 -6.23
C GLU A 269 -4.06 -10.74 -6.43
N ASP A 270 -3.37 -9.60 -6.36
CA ASP A 270 -1.92 -9.47 -6.55
C ASP A 270 -1.08 -9.77 -5.28
N ARG A 271 -1.69 -10.21 -4.18
CA ARG A 271 -0.97 -10.53 -2.93
C ARG A 271 0.11 -11.59 -3.16
N LEU A 272 1.25 -11.41 -2.49
CA LEU A 272 2.52 -12.13 -2.59
C LEU A 272 3.34 -11.87 -3.86
N GLU A 273 2.90 -10.99 -4.77
CA GLU A 273 3.60 -10.79 -6.04
C GLU A 273 4.79 -9.83 -5.92
N ALA A 274 4.73 -8.79 -5.09
CA ALA A 274 5.76 -7.74 -5.09
C ALA A 274 7.19 -8.24 -4.78
N ALA A 275 7.36 -9.09 -3.76
CA ALA A 275 8.67 -9.64 -3.41
C ALA A 275 9.19 -10.61 -4.49
N VAL A 276 8.27 -11.38 -5.09
CA VAL A 276 8.53 -12.30 -6.20
C VAL A 276 8.99 -11.55 -7.46
N GLU A 277 8.29 -10.48 -7.82
CA GLU A 277 8.62 -9.61 -8.95
C GLU A 277 9.97 -8.93 -8.79
N LYS A 278 10.27 -8.46 -7.57
CA LYS A 278 11.52 -7.76 -7.26
C LYS A 278 12.70 -8.69 -7.04
N GLY A 279 12.46 -9.97 -6.76
CA GLY A 279 13.52 -10.93 -6.47
C GLY A 279 14.32 -10.56 -5.23
N ILE A 280 13.65 -10.05 -4.19
CA ILE A 280 14.24 -9.84 -2.86
C ILE A 280 14.05 -11.11 -2.01
N PRO A 281 14.90 -11.36 -0.99
CA PRO A 281 14.66 -12.44 -0.03
C PRO A 281 13.23 -12.39 0.53
N ASN A 282 12.53 -13.52 0.39
CA ASN A 282 11.12 -13.66 0.68
C ASN A 282 10.88 -14.95 1.47
N ILE A 283 10.63 -14.83 2.77
CA ILE A 283 10.20 -15.95 3.60
C ILE A 283 8.70 -15.82 3.82
N VAL A 284 7.94 -16.85 3.44
CA VAL A 284 6.48 -16.89 3.61
C VAL A 284 6.10 -17.99 4.58
N SER A 285 5.15 -17.70 5.47
CA SER A 285 4.52 -18.72 6.31
C SER A 285 3.00 -18.62 6.22
N LEU A 286 2.33 -19.43 7.04
CA LEU A 286 0.90 -19.71 6.93
C LEU A 286 0.10 -19.07 8.07
N GLY A 287 0.67 -18.05 8.72
CA GLY A 287 0.15 -17.49 9.95
C GLY A 287 -1.27 -16.94 9.83
N ALA A 288 -2.09 -17.30 10.81
CA ALA A 288 -3.49 -16.89 10.94
C ALA A 288 -4.39 -17.21 9.72
N THR A 289 -4.01 -18.18 8.88
CA THR A 289 -4.84 -18.65 7.76
C THR A 289 -6.01 -19.54 8.22
N ASP A 290 -6.09 -19.82 9.52
CA ASP A 290 -7.19 -20.53 10.19
C ASP A 290 -8.43 -19.66 10.45
N MET A 291 -8.41 -18.37 10.10
CA MET A 291 -9.50 -17.46 10.43
C MET A 291 -9.90 -16.49 9.32
N ILE A 292 -11.20 -16.23 9.27
CA ILE A 292 -11.86 -15.21 8.45
C ILE A 292 -12.34 -14.11 9.38
N ASN A 293 -12.04 -12.86 9.03
CA ASN A 293 -12.33 -11.71 9.87
C ASN A 293 -13.67 -11.08 9.49
N PHE A 294 -14.52 -10.86 10.49
CA PHE A 294 -15.75 -10.08 10.36
C PHE A 294 -15.83 -9.01 11.44
N GLY A 295 -16.83 -8.14 11.32
CA GLY A 295 -17.15 -7.13 12.32
C GLY A 295 -17.72 -7.74 13.61
N ALA A 296 -18.58 -6.97 14.28
CA ALA A 296 -19.32 -7.46 15.43
C ALA A 296 -20.13 -8.74 15.11
N ARG A 297 -20.47 -9.53 16.14
CA ARG A 297 -21.07 -10.86 15.99
C ARG A 297 -22.36 -10.87 15.15
N ASP A 298 -23.13 -9.80 15.22
CA ASP A 298 -24.37 -9.59 14.46
C ASP A 298 -24.12 -9.27 12.97
N ALA A 299 -22.95 -8.75 12.63
CA ALA A 299 -22.54 -8.48 11.26
C ALA A 299 -21.97 -9.71 10.54
N VAL A 300 -21.80 -10.85 11.21
CA VAL A 300 -21.36 -12.11 10.59
C VAL A 300 -22.47 -12.62 9.65
N PRO A 301 -22.18 -12.87 8.36
CA PRO A 301 -23.20 -13.34 7.42
C PRO A 301 -23.78 -14.71 7.81
N ASP A 302 -25.05 -14.95 7.47
CA ASP A 302 -25.78 -16.15 7.89
C ASP A 302 -25.08 -17.46 7.50
N SER A 303 -24.40 -17.49 6.36
CA SER A 303 -23.64 -18.65 5.87
C SER A 303 -22.49 -19.08 6.79
N PHE A 304 -22.02 -18.20 7.68
CA PHE A 304 -20.91 -18.46 8.59
C PHE A 304 -21.35 -18.76 10.03
N LYS A 305 -22.63 -18.54 10.37
CA LYS A 305 -23.10 -18.57 11.78
C LYS A 305 -23.00 -19.93 12.45
N GLU A 306 -23.07 -21.01 11.68
CA GLU A 306 -22.96 -22.39 12.17
C GLU A 306 -21.51 -22.89 12.28
N ARG A 307 -20.53 -22.08 11.85
CA ARG A 307 -19.12 -22.42 11.97
C ARG A 307 -18.59 -22.15 13.39
N THR A 308 -17.40 -22.64 13.67
CA THR A 308 -16.69 -22.30 14.90
C THR A 308 -16.32 -20.82 14.88
N ILE A 309 -16.80 -20.08 15.89
CA ILE A 309 -16.64 -18.63 15.98
C ILE A 309 -16.02 -18.25 17.31
N VAL A 310 -15.07 -17.32 17.26
CA VAL A 310 -14.47 -16.67 18.43
C VAL A 310 -14.74 -15.17 18.36
N GLU A 311 -15.45 -14.63 19.35
CA GLU A 311 -15.60 -13.19 19.53
C GLU A 311 -14.31 -12.63 20.12
N HIS A 312 -13.49 -11.98 19.30
CA HIS A 312 -12.21 -11.44 19.73
C HIS A 312 -12.41 -10.18 20.59
N ASN A 313 -13.31 -9.30 20.16
CA ASN A 313 -13.78 -8.15 20.92
C ASN A 313 -15.16 -7.70 20.39
N SER A 314 -15.73 -6.65 20.96
CA SER A 314 -17.06 -6.14 20.57
C SER A 314 -17.18 -5.68 19.10
N LEU A 315 -16.06 -5.50 18.39
CA LEU A 315 -16.00 -5.03 17.01
C LEU A 315 -15.48 -6.10 16.03
N VAL A 316 -14.91 -7.21 16.53
CA VAL A 316 -14.21 -8.19 15.68
C VAL A 316 -14.60 -9.61 16.08
N THR A 317 -15.05 -10.36 15.09
CA THR A 317 -15.42 -11.78 15.20
C THR A 317 -14.60 -12.59 14.21
N LEU A 318 -14.01 -13.67 14.71
CA LEU A 318 -13.19 -14.60 13.92
C LEU A 318 -14.01 -15.85 13.62
N VAL A 319 -14.01 -16.29 12.37
CA VAL A 319 -14.69 -17.52 11.94
C VAL A 319 -13.63 -18.50 11.44
N ARG A 320 -13.68 -19.76 11.88
CA ARG A 320 -12.75 -20.80 11.43
C ARG A 320 -12.90 -21.08 9.93
N THR A 321 -11.77 -21.08 9.21
CA THR A 321 -11.71 -21.57 7.82
C THR A 321 -11.92 -23.09 7.76
N LEU A 322 -12.55 -23.55 6.69
CA LEU A 322 -12.81 -24.97 6.41
C LEU A 322 -11.66 -25.63 5.65
N PRO A 323 -11.56 -26.98 5.61
CA PRO A 323 -10.52 -27.67 4.85
C PRO A 323 -10.44 -27.29 3.37
N GLU A 324 -11.58 -27.11 2.70
CA GLU A 324 -11.64 -26.67 1.31
C GLU A 324 -11.08 -25.24 1.12
N GLU A 325 -11.42 -24.32 2.03
CA GLU A 325 -10.91 -22.94 2.02
C GLU A 325 -9.40 -22.93 2.30
N CYS A 326 -8.94 -23.75 3.24
CA CYS A 326 -7.51 -23.98 3.52
C CYS A 326 -6.75 -24.51 2.30
N ALA A 327 -7.33 -25.44 1.54
CA ALA A 327 -6.72 -25.92 0.29
C ALA A 327 -6.63 -24.80 -0.76
N GLU A 328 -7.69 -23.98 -0.90
CA GLU A 328 -7.68 -22.82 -1.80
C GLU A 328 -6.64 -21.77 -1.37
N ILE A 329 -6.48 -21.50 -0.07
CA ILE A 329 -5.45 -20.60 0.47
C ILE A 329 -4.05 -21.13 0.11
N GLY A 330 -3.78 -22.41 0.34
CA GLY A 330 -2.50 -23.03 0.03
C GLY A 330 -2.19 -22.99 -1.48
N GLN A 331 -3.20 -23.23 -2.32
CA GLN A 331 -3.09 -23.13 -3.77
C GLN A 331 -2.80 -21.70 -4.23
N PHE A 332 -3.50 -20.70 -3.66
CA PHE A 332 -3.24 -19.28 -3.93
C PHE A 332 -1.78 -18.94 -3.63
N ILE A 333 -1.28 -19.29 -2.44
CA ILE A 333 0.10 -19.01 -2.04
C ILE A 333 1.09 -19.67 -3.02
N ALA A 334 0.90 -20.96 -3.34
CA ALA A 334 1.78 -21.68 -4.26
C ALA A 334 1.79 -21.07 -5.67
N ASP A 335 0.62 -20.69 -6.19
CA ASP A 335 0.49 -20.10 -7.53
C ASP A 335 1.15 -18.74 -7.68
N LYS A 336 1.27 -17.98 -6.59
CA LYS A 336 2.02 -16.73 -6.57
C LYS A 336 3.51 -16.98 -6.49
N LEU A 337 3.96 -17.80 -5.53
CA LEU A 337 5.38 -18.00 -5.28
C LEU A 337 6.09 -18.72 -6.42
N ARG A 338 5.43 -19.68 -7.09
CA ARG A 338 6.01 -20.41 -8.23
C ARG A 338 6.35 -19.54 -9.45
N ARG A 339 5.87 -18.29 -9.49
CA ARG A 339 6.20 -17.32 -10.54
C ARG A 339 7.58 -16.70 -10.35
N THR A 340 8.25 -16.97 -9.22
CA THR A 340 9.59 -16.44 -8.93
C THR A 340 10.61 -16.90 -9.94
N LYS A 341 11.49 -15.96 -10.32
CA LYS A 341 12.70 -16.25 -11.10
C LYS A 341 13.92 -16.48 -10.19
N PHE A 342 13.72 -16.37 -8.88
CA PHE A 342 14.76 -16.42 -7.84
C PHE A 342 14.33 -17.40 -6.73
N PRO A 343 14.18 -18.70 -7.04
CA PRO A 343 13.75 -19.70 -6.05
C PRO A 343 14.69 -19.76 -4.84
N GLU A 344 15.98 -19.52 -5.01
CA GLU A 344 16.99 -19.50 -3.94
C GLU A 344 16.74 -18.39 -2.89
N LYS A 345 16.04 -17.32 -3.28
CA LYS A 345 15.65 -16.22 -2.39
C LYS A 345 14.30 -16.43 -1.72
N THR A 346 13.53 -17.43 -2.15
CA THR A 346 12.18 -17.69 -1.66
C THR A 346 12.17 -18.93 -0.77
N GLN A 347 11.49 -18.88 0.36
CA GLN A 347 11.29 -20.01 1.26
C GLN A 347 9.85 -20.03 1.77
N VAL A 348 9.32 -21.23 1.98
CA VAL A 348 8.02 -21.42 2.64
C VAL A 348 8.20 -22.21 3.92
N TRP A 349 7.72 -21.67 5.04
CA TRP A 349 7.81 -22.29 6.35
C TRP A 349 6.44 -22.77 6.81
N ILE A 350 6.32 -24.07 7.06
CA ILE A 350 5.09 -24.74 7.47
C ILE A 350 5.18 -25.11 8.96
N PRO A 351 4.48 -24.38 9.86
CA PRO A 351 4.45 -24.68 11.29
C PRO A 351 3.37 -25.73 11.61
N LYS A 352 3.74 -27.01 11.62
CA LYS A 352 2.79 -28.14 11.80
C LYS A 352 2.16 -28.19 13.19
N GLY A 353 2.77 -27.52 14.17
CA GLY A 353 2.20 -27.41 15.53
C GLY A 353 1.03 -26.43 15.63
N GLY A 354 0.75 -25.65 14.57
CA GLY A 354 -0.36 -24.71 14.50
C GLY A 354 0.01 -23.37 13.86
N VAL A 355 -0.92 -22.82 13.09
CA VAL A 355 -0.73 -21.57 12.33
C VAL A 355 -1.12 -20.29 13.09
N SER A 356 -1.67 -20.41 14.30
CA SER A 356 -2.06 -19.27 15.14
C SER A 356 -2.12 -19.67 16.61
N MET A 357 -2.28 -18.71 17.53
CA MET A 357 -2.62 -19.02 18.94
C MET A 357 -3.93 -19.80 19.10
N LEU A 358 -4.86 -19.72 18.13
CA LEU A 358 -6.16 -20.38 18.20
C LEU A 358 -6.16 -21.75 17.51
N ALA A 359 -5.20 -22.01 16.62
CA ALA A 359 -5.03 -23.26 15.88
C ALA A 359 -3.91 -24.15 16.45
N VAL A 360 -3.74 -24.18 17.76
CA VAL A 360 -2.90 -25.17 18.47
C VAL A 360 -3.76 -26.15 19.24
N GLN A 361 -3.24 -27.34 19.54
CA GLN A 361 -4.00 -28.39 20.22
C GLN A 361 -4.72 -27.87 21.49
N GLY A 362 -6.03 -28.12 21.58
CA GLY A 362 -6.88 -27.70 22.70
C GLY A 362 -7.45 -26.29 22.59
N GLN A 363 -7.13 -25.54 21.54
CA GLN A 363 -7.71 -24.22 21.25
C GLN A 363 -8.88 -24.32 20.27
N PRO A 364 -9.76 -23.29 20.20
CA PRO A 364 -11.01 -23.37 19.43
C PRO A 364 -10.86 -23.66 17.94
N PHE A 365 -9.76 -23.24 17.31
CA PHE A 365 -9.53 -23.39 15.87
C PHE A 365 -8.58 -24.55 15.53
N ALA A 366 -8.25 -25.41 16.50
CA ALA A 366 -7.48 -26.62 16.26
C ALA A 366 -8.24 -27.57 15.31
N ASP A 367 -7.70 -27.78 14.11
CA ASP A 367 -8.32 -28.62 13.08
C ASP A 367 -7.24 -29.24 12.19
N ALA A 368 -6.93 -30.51 12.45
CA ALA A 368 -5.88 -31.23 11.74
C ALA A 368 -6.24 -31.51 10.27
N GLU A 369 -7.52 -31.58 9.92
CA GLU A 369 -7.95 -31.79 8.54
C GLU A 369 -7.73 -30.51 7.72
N ALA A 370 -8.11 -29.36 8.30
CA ALA A 370 -7.89 -28.08 7.67
C ALA A 370 -6.40 -27.73 7.52
N ASP A 371 -5.60 -28.02 8.54
CA ASP A 371 -4.15 -27.79 8.50
C ASP A 371 -3.48 -28.72 7.46
N ALA A 372 -3.87 -30.00 7.40
CA ALA A 372 -3.37 -30.93 6.40
C ALA A 372 -3.74 -30.49 4.97
N ALA A 373 -4.97 -30.02 4.75
CA ALA A 373 -5.41 -29.51 3.45
C ALA A 373 -4.56 -28.32 2.99
N LEU A 374 -4.31 -27.36 3.87
CA LEU A 374 -3.45 -26.21 3.62
C LEU A 374 -2.02 -26.63 3.27
N PHE A 375 -1.40 -27.47 4.10
CA PHE A 375 0.00 -27.88 3.93
C PHE A 375 0.20 -28.73 2.67
N ASN A 376 -0.75 -29.63 2.38
CA ASN A 376 -0.73 -30.44 1.16
C ASN A 376 -0.83 -29.57 -0.10
N ALA A 377 -1.72 -28.57 -0.11
CA ALA A 377 -1.89 -27.67 -1.25
C ALA A 377 -0.61 -26.89 -1.55
N VAL A 378 0.07 -26.37 -0.52
CA VAL A 378 1.37 -25.69 -0.67
C VAL A 378 2.43 -26.64 -1.22
N ARG A 379 2.56 -27.85 -0.65
CA ARG A 379 3.53 -28.86 -1.10
C ARG A 379 3.32 -29.24 -2.57
N GLU A 380 2.09 -29.60 -2.93
CA GLU A 380 1.77 -30.03 -4.30
C GLU A 380 1.90 -28.89 -5.31
N GLY A 381 1.53 -27.66 -4.93
CA GLY A 381 1.64 -26.50 -5.81
C GLY A 381 3.09 -26.09 -6.11
N LEU A 382 4.02 -26.41 -5.20
CA LEU A 382 5.44 -26.05 -5.31
C LEU A 382 6.37 -27.23 -5.67
N LYS A 383 5.86 -28.45 -5.80
CA LYS A 383 6.69 -29.67 -6.02
C LYS A 383 7.60 -29.63 -7.25
N ASP A 384 7.20 -28.90 -8.29
CA ASP A 384 7.95 -28.75 -9.55
C ASP A 384 8.79 -27.46 -9.56
N THR A 385 9.10 -26.91 -8.39
CA THR A 385 9.91 -25.69 -8.22
C THR A 385 11.13 -25.96 -7.36
N ASP A 386 12.15 -25.12 -7.48
CA ASP A 386 13.34 -25.16 -6.61
C ASP A 386 13.15 -24.34 -5.31
N ILE A 387 11.92 -23.96 -4.97
CA ILE A 387 11.62 -23.21 -3.74
C ILE A 387 11.72 -24.17 -2.55
N GLU A 388 12.51 -23.77 -1.56
CA GLU A 388 12.70 -24.56 -0.36
C GLU A 388 11.48 -24.47 0.57
N ILE A 389 10.91 -25.64 0.92
CA ILE A 389 9.83 -25.80 1.90
C ILE A 389 10.44 -26.36 3.18
N ILE A 390 10.29 -25.64 4.27
CA ILE A 390 10.78 -26.02 5.60
C ILE A 390 9.56 -26.38 6.44
N GLU A 391 9.45 -27.65 6.81
CA GLU A 391 8.40 -28.15 7.69
C GLU A 391 8.94 -28.32 9.11
N ASP A 392 8.25 -27.74 10.08
CA ASP A 392 8.62 -27.82 11.49
C ASP A 392 7.45 -28.33 12.35
N GLU A 393 7.72 -29.14 13.36
CA GLU A 393 6.69 -29.68 14.27
C GLU A 393 6.17 -28.62 15.27
N ARG A 394 6.91 -27.54 15.48
CA ARG A 394 6.54 -26.44 16.38
C ARG A 394 5.42 -25.59 15.78
N HIS A 395 4.69 -24.89 16.65
CA HIS A 395 3.67 -23.94 16.24
C HIS A 395 4.32 -22.58 15.86
N ILE A 396 3.62 -21.76 15.10
CA ILE A 396 4.15 -20.50 14.52
C ILE A 396 4.72 -19.49 15.53
N ASN A 397 4.26 -19.57 16.79
CA ASN A 397 4.64 -18.68 17.88
C ASN A 397 5.75 -19.25 18.78
N ASP A 398 6.31 -20.42 18.43
CA ASP A 398 7.45 -20.98 19.15
C ASP A 398 8.69 -20.08 18.93
N ALA A 399 9.37 -19.75 20.03
CA ALA A 399 10.46 -18.79 20.02
C ALA A 399 11.71 -19.32 19.28
N ASP A 400 11.97 -20.62 19.31
CA ASP A 400 13.10 -21.22 18.63
C ASP A 400 12.82 -21.32 17.12
N LEU A 401 11.58 -21.66 16.72
CA LEU A 401 11.17 -21.60 15.31
C LEU A 401 11.29 -20.17 14.75
N ALA A 402 10.78 -19.18 15.50
CA ALA A 402 10.88 -17.77 15.16
C ALA A 402 12.34 -17.31 14.98
N LYS A 403 13.24 -17.76 15.87
CA LYS A 403 14.67 -17.49 15.74
C LYS A 403 15.27 -18.13 14.48
N GLU A 404 14.90 -19.36 14.16
CA GLU A 404 15.38 -20.06 12.95
C GLU A 404 14.93 -19.37 11.66
N VAL A 405 13.68 -18.86 11.63
CA VAL A 405 13.17 -18.02 10.53
C VAL A 405 14.02 -16.76 10.36
N ALA A 406 14.33 -16.05 11.46
CA ALA A 406 15.16 -14.84 11.44
C ALA A 406 16.58 -15.13 10.92
N VAL A 407 17.20 -16.18 11.43
CA VAL A 407 18.53 -16.68 11.01
C VAL A 407 18.52 -17.03 9.51
N SER A 408 17.48 -17.71 9.03
CA SER A 408 17.35 -18.04 7.61
C SER A 408 17.28 -16.79 6.73
N LEU A 409 16.53 -15.77 7.15
CA LEU A 409 16.49 -14.50 6.44
C LEU A 409 17.86 -13.81 6.42
N ALA A 410 18.56 -13.78 7.56
CA ALA A 410 19.87 -13.17 7.68
C ALA A 410 20.90 -13.80 6.72
N ARG A 411 20.89 -15.13 6.57
CA ARG A 411 21.70 -15.83 5.56
C ARG A 411 21.36 -15.42 4.14
N LYS A 412 20.07 -15.32 3.80
CA LYS A 412 19.63 -14.84 2.47
C LYS A 412 20.01 -13.38 2.20
N LEU A 413 20.19 -12.59 3.25
CA LEU A 413 20.71 -11.21 3.19
C LEU A 413 22.26 -11.14 3.20
N GLY A 414 22.96 -12.27 3.37
CA GLY A 414 24.42 -12.33 3.47
C GLY A 414 24.97 -11.72 4.77
N LEU A 415 24.19 -11.73 5.84
CA LEU A 415 24.56 -11.20 7.17
C LEU A 415 25.06 -12.29 8.14
N GLU A 416 24.94 -13.55 7.74
CA GLU A 416 25.42 -14.77 8.41
C GLU A 416 26.02 -15.69 7.35
#